data_AF-A0A7X0SSZ8-F1
#
_entry.id   AF-A0A7X0SSZ8-F1
#
_cell.length_a   1.000
_cell.length_b   1.000
_cell.length_c   1.000
_cell.angle_alpha   90.00
_cell.angle_beta   90.00
_cell.angle_gamma   90.00
#
_symmetry.space_group_name_H-M   'P 1'
#
loop_
_entity.id
_entity.type
_entity.pdbx_description
1 polymer ?
#
loop_
_entity_poly.entity_id
_entity_poly.type
_entity_poly.pdbx_seq_one_letter_code
_entity_poly.pdbx_strand_id
1 'polypeptide(L)'
;MSDIDIQGCPAPQNITLVQRLQPLVGRTVTVFQPGFPQLTRTTGKLSQVTSTSFTVGTTEVVIQTSFFIVLNEPAKKTKPFDLTATAEDIGELHGRLIRVGRNFVEFIKTPGRRVPTLFPLNQFTEVVCEREDEE
;
A
#
# COMPACT_ATOMS: atom_id res chain seq x y z
N MET A 1 -8.84 -20.14 5.99
CA MET A 1 -7.88 -19.27 5.31
C MET A 1 -8.74 -18.17 4.72
N SER A 2 -8.65 -16.95 5.23
CA SER A 2 -9.38 -15.81 4.64
C SER A 2 -8.77 -15.59 3.26
N ASP A 3 -9.59 -15.77 2.22
CA ASP A 3 -9.20 -15.49 0.85
C ASP A 3 -8.85 -14.00 0.78
N ILE A 4 -7.59 -13.70 0.47
CA ILE A 4 -7.19 -12.34 0.14
C ILE A 4 -7.96 -11.98 -1.13
N ASP A 5 -8.87 -11.02 -1.02
CA ASP A 5 -9.75 -10.69 -2.14
C ASP A 5 -9.01 -9.74 -3.10
N ILE A 6 -8.30 -10.36 -4.06
CA ILE A 6 -7.63 -9.68 -5.16
C ILE A 6 -8.18 -10.16 -6.49
N GLN A 7 -8.83 -9.25 -7.23
CA GLN A 7 -9.56 -9.58 -8.45
C GLN A 7 -9.02 -8.79 -9.65
N GLY A 8 -8.92 -9.44 -10.82
CA GLY A 8 -8.50 -8.80 -12.08
C GLY A 8 -7.03 -8.36 -12.16
N CYS A 9 -6.30 -8.38 -11.05
CA CYS A 9 -4.90 -7.94 -10.99
C CYS A 9 -3.94 -8.94 -11.65
N PRO A 10 -2.81 -8.46 -12.21
CA PRO A 10 -1.78 -9.33 -12.75
C PRO A 10 -1.14 -10.21 -11.66
N ALA A 11 -0.55 -11.32 -12.07
CA ALA A 11 0.08 -12.27 -11.17
C ALA A 11 1.09 -11.58 -10.21
N PRO A 12 1.04 -11.90 -8.90
CA PRO A 12 1.95 -11.33 -7.91
C PRO A 12 3.43 -11.60 -8.22
N GLN A 13 4.26 -10.60 -8.00
CA GLN A 13 5.71 -10.76 -7.98
C GLN A 13 6.13 -11.50 -6.70
N ASN A 14 7.23 -12.24 -6.75
CA ASN A 14 7.81 -12.93 -5.60
C ASN A 14 8.53 -11.96 -4.64
N ILE A 15 7.79 -11.01 -4.08
CA ILE A 15 8.25 -10.02 -3.12
C ILE A 15 7.15 -9.75 -2.07
N THR A 16 7.53 -9.68 -0.80
CA THR A 16 6.62 -9.31 0.30
C THR A 16 6.70 -7.82 0.61
N LEU A 17 5.70 -7.30 1.35
CA LEU A 17 5.71 -5.92 1.83
C LEU A 17 6.97 -5.62 2.66
N VAL A 18 7.36 -6.54 3.55
CA VAL A 18 8.57 -6.46 4.37
C VAL A 18 9.81 -6.30 3.50
N GLN A 19 9.96 -7.17 2.48
CA GLN A 19 11.07 -7.08 1.53
C GLN A 19 11.05 -5.77 0.73
N ARG A 20 9.85 -5.26 0.39
CA ARG A 20 9.67 -3.98 -0.29
C ARG A 20 10.04 -2.78 0.61
N LEU A 21 9.83 -2.89 1.91
CA LEU A 21 10.13 -1.86 2.92
C LEU A 21 11.60 -1.84 3.34
N GLN A 22 12.28 -2.99 3.36
CA GLN A 22 13.69 -3.09 3.75
C GLN A 22 14.63 -2.07 3.09
N PRO A 23 14.60 -1.84 1.75
CA PRO A 23 15.47 -0.84 1.11
C PRO A 23 15.07 0.62 1.41
N LEU A 24 13.93 0.85 2.07
CA LEU A 24 13.43 2.17 2.45
C LEU A 24 13.80 2.54 3.90
N VAL A 25 14.44 1.65 4.65
CA VAL A 25 14.88 1.95 6.02
C VAL A 25 15.77 3.20 6.04
N GLY A 26 15.49 4.10 6.98
CA GLY A 26 16.11 5.42 7.11
C GLY A 26 15.47 6.52 6.26
N ARG A 27 14.63 6.18 5.28
CA ARG A 27 13.90 7.15 4.45
C ARG A 27 12.64 7.64 5.16
N THR A 28 12.24 8.86 4.86
CA THR A 28 10.97 9.42 5.35
C THR A 28 9.81 8.83 4.55
N VAL A 29 8.81 8.31 5.24
CA VAL A 29 7.55 7.81 4.68
C VAL A 29 6.36 8.40 5.45
N THR A 30 5.16 8.31 4.88
CA THR A 30 3.91 8.65 5.60
C THR A 30 3.01 7.43 5.67
N VAL A 31 2.56 7.07 6.87
CA VAL A 31 1.59 6.00 7.10
C VAL A 31 0.25 6.60 7.45
N PHE A 32 -0.81 6.00 6.95
CA PHE A 32 -2.18 6.30 7.29
C PHE A 32 -2.81 5.07 7.92
N GLN A 33 -3.41 5.24 9.09
CA GLN A 33 -4.09 4.19 9.85
C GLN A 33 -5.52 4.64 10.18
N PRO A 34 -6.43 3.70 10.48
CA PRO A 34 -7.74 4.01 11.04
C PRO A 34 -7.66 5.04 12.17
N GLY A 35 -8.64 5.94 12.18
CA GLY A 35 -8.73 7.01 13.15
C GLY A 35 -10.07 7.73 13.04
N PHE A 36 -10.58 8.23 14.17
CA PHE A 36 -11.82 9.00 14.23
C PHE A 36 -11.52 10.43 14.69
N PRO A 37 -12.08 11.48 14.02
CA PRO A 37 -13.02 11.45 12.90
C PRO A 37 -12.36 11.27 11.52
N GLN A 38 -11.03 11.20 11.48
CA GLN A 38 -10.23 11.13 10.26
C GLN A 38 -9.03 10.21 10.48
N LEU A 39 -8.45 9.71 9.38
CA LEU A 39 -7.27 8.86 9.40
C LEU A 39 -6.14 9.45 10.24
N THR A 40 -5.52 8.59 11.04
CA THR A 40 -4.29 8.92 11.75
C THR A 40 -3.16 8.97 10.73
N ARG A 41 -2.52 10.14 10.59
CA ARG A 41 -1.41 10.36 9.66
C ARG A 41 -0.09 10.48 10.44
N THR A 42 0.83 9.56 10.18
CA THR A 42 2.17 9.56 10.79
C THR A 42 3.24 9.70 9.73
N THR A 43 4.02 10.78 9.77
CA THR A 43 5.17 10.98 8.87
C THR A 43 6.47 10.86 9.68
N GLY A 44 7.41 10.05 9.21
CA GLY A 44 8.67 9.85 9.91
C GLY A 44 9.65 8.95 9.16
N LYS A 45 10.84 8.76 9.73
CA LYS A 45 11.81 7.81 9.19
C LYS A 45 11.34 6.38 9.43
N LEU A 46 11.39 5.56 8.40
CA LEU A 46 11.14 4.12 8.50
C LEU A 46 12.31 3.44 9.22
N SER A 47 12.02 2.61 10.20
CA SER A 47 13.01 1.81 10.93
C SER A 47 12.40 0.49 11.40
N GLN A 48 13.23 -0.39 11.96
CA GLN A 48 12.81 -1.63 12.63
C GLN A 48 11.79 -2.47 11.83
N VAL A 49 12.04 -2.65 10.53
CA VAL A 49 11.20 -3.48 9.67
C VAL A 49 11.43 -4.95 10.02
N THR A 50 10.40 -5.61 10.55
CA THR A 50 10.37 -7.03 10.91
C THR A 50 9.32 -7.78 10.08
N SER A 51 9.15 -9.07 10.33
CA SER A 51 8.10 -9.87 9.68
C SER A 51 6.69 -9.46 10.09
N THR A 52 6.52 -8.79 11.24
CA THR A 52 5.20 -8.51 11.85
C THR A 52 4.92 -7.02 12.03
N SER A 53 5.94 -6.18 12.10
CA SER A 53 5.80 -4.74 12.34
C SER A 53 6.91 -3.92 11.68
N PHE A 54 6.71 -2.60 11.66
CA PHE A 54 7.73 -1.62 11.32
C PHE A 54 7.47 -0.32 12.07
N THR A 55 8.48 0.52 12.22
CA THR A 55 8.38 1.80 12.94
C THR A 55 8.47 2.97 11.97
N VAL A 56 7.62 3.98 12.14
CA VAL A 56 7.68 5.26 11.42
C VAL A 56 7.75 6.40 12.42
N GLY A 57 8.91 7.07 12.48
CA GLY A 57 9.18 8.04 13.54
C GLY A 57 9.24 7.34 14.90
N THR A 58 8.24 7.56 15.75
CA THR A 58 8.10 6.91 17.06
C THR A 58 6.92 5.95 17.13
N THR A 59 6.19 5.75 16.04
CA THR A 59 4.99 4.91 15.98
C THR A 59 5.33 3.55 15.39
N GLU A 60 5.06 2.48 16.13
CA GLU A 60 5.08 1.11 15.61
C GLU A 60 3.76 0.81 14.89
N VAL A 61 3.87 0.16 13.73
CA VAL A 61 2.74 -0.24 12.87
C VAL A 61 2.79 -1.75 12.68
N VAL A 62 1.69 -2.42 13.04
CA VAL A 62 1.54 -3.87 12.90
C VAL A 62 1.02 -4.20 11.49
N ILE A 63 1.68 -5.14 10.80
CA ILE A 63 1.38 -5.49 9.41
C ILE A 63 -0.02 -6.08 9.22
N GLN A 64 -0.55 -6.76 10.25
CA GLN A 64 -1.88 -7.37 10.25
C GLN A 64 -2.98 -6.39 10.67
N THR A 65 -2.89 -5.12 10.26
CA THR A 65 -3.91 -4.10 10.50
C THR A 65 -4.22 -3.35 9.20
N SER A 66 -5.32 -2.60 9.16
CA SER A 66 -5.59 -1.68 8.04
C SER A 66 -4.61 -0.51 8.09
N PHE A 67 -3.86 -0.29 7.02
CA PHE A 67 -3.04 0.91 6.82
C PHE A 67 -2.63 1.06 5.35
N PHE A 68 -2.10 2.21 4.99
CA PHE A 68 -1.32 2.35 3.74
C PHE A 68 -0.14 3.28 3.94
N ILE A 69 0.89 3.12 3.10
CA ILE A 69 2.14 3.87 3.20
C ILE A 69 2.32 4.68 1.91
N VAL A 70 2.38 5.99 2.03
CA VAL A 70 2.77 6.88 0.94
C VAL A 70 4.26 7.14 1.01
N LEU A 71 4.95 6.81 -0.09
CA LEU A 71 6.38 7.06 -0.25
C LEU A 71 6.60 8.52 -0.68
N ASN A 72 7.79 9.06 -0.41
CA ASN A 72 8.13 10.44 -0.77
C ASN A 72 8.87 10.57 -2.11
N GLU A 73 9.07 9.47 -2.83
CA GLU A 73 9.78 9.45 -4.11
C GLU A 73 8.81 9.24 -5.27
N PRO A 74 8.92 10.00 -6.37
CA PRO A 74 8.05 9.82 -7.52
C PRO A 74 8.15 8.42 -8.14
N ALA A 75 7.00 7.87 -8.51
CA ALA A 75 6.93 6.64 -9.27
C ALA A 75 7.39 6.89 -10.72
N LYS A 76 8.26 6.01 -11.25
CA LYS A 76 8.78 6.14 -12.62
C LYS A 76 7.89 5.50 -13.68
N LYS A 77 7.19 4.42 -13.33
CA LYS A 77 6.38 3.61 -14.25
C LYS A 77 5.17 3.03 -13.54
N THR A 78 4.06 2.96 -14.26
CA THR A 78 2.84 2.23 -13.89
C THR A 78 2.60 1.12 -14.91
N LYS A 79 1.70 0.19 -14.57
CA LYS A 79 1.08 -0.77 -15.47
C LYS A 79 -0.24 -0.17 -15.98
N PRO A 80 -0.75 -0.63 -17.13
CA PRO A 80 -2.03 -0.17 -17.69
C PRO A 80 -3.19 -0.86 -16.97
N PHE A 81 -3.28 -0.65 -15.66
CA PHE A 81 -4.38 -1.13 -14.83
C PHE A 81 -4.79 -0.03 -13.87
N ASP A 82 -6.06 0.32 -13.92
CA ASP A 82 -6.71 1.03 -12.83
C ASP A 82 -6.93 0.07 -11.67
N LEU A 83 -6.83 0.61 -10.47
CA LEU A 83 -6.88 -0.14 -9.22
C LEU A 83 -7.78 0.59 -8.23
N THR A 84 -8.69 -0.18 -7.63
CA THR A 84 -9.50 0.22 -6.50
C THR A 84 -9.11 -0.66 -5.31
N ALA A 85 -8.65 -0.03 -4.24
CA ALA A 85 -8.25 -0.68 -3.00
C ALA A 85 -9.10 -0.18 -1.85
N THR A 86 -9.78 -1.10 -1.18
CA THR A 86 -10.72 -0.80 -0.10
C THR A 86 -10.22 -1.44 1.19
N ALA A 87 -10.25 -0.69 2.29
CA ALA A 87 -9.88 -1.19 3.61
C ALA A 87 -10.91 -0.78 4.67
N GLU A 88 -11.19 -1.69 5.60
CA GLU A 88 -12.01 -1.41 6.78
C GLU A 88 -11.44 -0.23 7.57
N ASP A 89 -12.31 0.69 7.99
CA ASP A 89 -11.99 1.95 8.69
C ASP A 89 -11.04 2.92 7.97
N ILE A 90 -10.72 2.65 6.70
CA ILE A 90 -9.98 3.57 5.82
C ILE A 90 -10.84 4.07 4.68
N GLY A 91 -11.67 3.19 4.11
CA GLY A 91 -12.44 3.45 2.91
C GLY A 91 -11.69 3.09 1.63
N GLU A 92 -12.10 3.72 0.53
CA GLU A 92 -11.69 3.38 -0.83
C GLU A 92 -10.59 4.29 -1.35
N LEU A 93 -9.60 3.68 -2.02
CA LEU A 93 -8.48 4.34 -2.67
C LEU A 93 -8.42 3.93 -4.13
N HIS A 94 -8.49 4.89 -5.04
CA HIS A 94 -8.27 4.65 -6.46
C HIS A 94 -6.86 5.01 -6.88
N GLY A 95 -6.36 4.33 -7.90
CA GLY A 95 -5.06 4.65 -8.47
C GLY A 95 -4.67 3.81 -9.66
N ARG A 96 -3.45 4.05 -10.16
CA ARG A 96 -2.85 3.26 -11.23
C ARG A 96 -1.82 2.29 -10.68
N LEU A 97 -1.96 1.02 -11.03
CA LEU A 97 -1.12 -0.05 -10.53
C LEU A 97 0.36 0.18 -10.91
N ILE A 98 1.28 -0.04 -9.97
CA ILE A 98 2.71 -0.15 -10.24
C ILE A 98 3.10 -1.64 -10.25
N ARG A 99 2.71 -2.37 -9.19
CA ARG A 99 2.98 -3.81 -9.04
C ARG A 99 2.08 -4.44 -7.99
N VAL A 100 1.94 -5.76 -8.13
CA VAL A 100 1.34 -6.64 -7.12
C VAL A 100 2.48 -7.46 -6.51
N GLY A 101 2.60 -7.43 -5.19
CA GLY A 101 3.46 -8.32 -4.41
C GLY A 101 2.64 -9.44 -3.77
N ARG A 102 3.30 -10.32 -3.01
CA ARG A 102 2.64 -11.48 -2.37
C ARG A 102 1.55 -11.10 -1.38
N ASN A 103 1.73 -9.98 -0.67
CA ASN A 103 0.86 -9.52 0.41
C ASN A 103 0.71 -7.99 0.42
N PHE A 104 0.87 -7.35 -0.73
CA PHE A 104 0.63 -5.92 -0.90
C PHE A 104 0.41 -5.58 -2.38
N VAL A 105 -0.21 -4.45 -2.63
CA VAL A 105 -0.18 -3.76 -3.92
C VAL A 105 0.54 -2.43 -3.78
N GLU A 106 1.21 -2.02 -4.85
CA GLU A 106 1.83 -0.71 -4.96
C GLU A 106 1.21 0.02 -6.15
N PHE A 107 0.71 1.23 -5.93
CA PHE A 107 0.00 2.01 -6.94
C PHE A 107 0.23 3.52 -6.74
N ILE A 108 -0.13 4.32 -7.74
CA ILE A 108 -0.18 5.77 -7.63
C ILE A 108 -1.62 6.17 -7.36
N LYS A 109 -1.92 6.77 -6.21
CA LYS A 109 -3.27 7.25 -5.88
C LYS A 109 -3.73 8.36 -6.82
N THR A 110 -4.98 8.29 -7.28
CA THR A 110 -5.65 9.29 -8.11
C THR A 110 -6.91 9.84 -7.39
N PRO A 111 -7.22 11.15 -7.52
CA PRO A 111 -6.31 12.21 -7.92
C PRO A 111 -5.19 12.39 -6.87
N GLY A 112 -4.02 12.87 -7.29
CA GLY A 112 -2.92 13.07 -6.34
C GLY A 112 -1.54 13.24 -6.97
N ARG A 113 -0.54 13.26 -6.09
CA ARG A 113 0.88 13.27 -6.50
C ARG A 113 1.24 11.90 -7.07
N ARG A 114 2.15 11.89 -8.06
CA ARG A 114 2.71 10.67 -8.66
C ARG A 114 3.70 9.96 -7.74
N VAL A 115 3.31 9.68 -6.51
CA VAL A 115 4.11 8.96 -5.52
C VAL A 115 3.50 7.58 -5.24
N PRO A 116 4.32 6.52 -5.05
CA PRO A 116 3.82 5.21 -4.73
C PRO A 116 3.11 5.18 -3.38
N THR A 117 2.02 4.43 -3.36
CA THR A 117 1.27 4.01 -2.18
C THR A 117 1.43 2.50 -2.06
N LEU A 118 1.96 2.02 -0.93
CA LEU A 118 2.00 0.61 -0.56
C LEU A 118 0.76 0.31 0.27
N PHE A 119 -0.03 -0.64 -0.18
CA PHE A 119 -1.28 -1.04 0.46
C PHE A 119 -1.21 -2.55 0.76
N PRO A 120 -1.20 -2.96 2.03
CA PRO A 120 -1.15 -4.36 2.42
C PRO A 120 -2.37 -5.13 1.90
N LEU A 121 -2.16 -6.40 1.60
CA LEU A 121 -3.24 -7.35 1.33
C LEU A 121 -3.39 -8.24 2.57
N ASN A 122 -4.50 -8.09 3.28
CA ASN A 122 -4.86 -8.87 4.47
C ASN A 122 -6.39 -9.06 4.55
N GLN A 123 -6.87 -9.62 5.67
CA GLN A 123 -8.30 -9.97 5.84
C GLN A 123 -9.26 -8.78 5.93
N PHE A 124 -8.73 -7.55 6.03
CA PHE A 124 -9.51 -6.31 6.15
C PHE A 124 -9.49 -5.50 4.85
N THR A 125 -8.97 -6.07 3.77
CA THR A 125 -8.69 -5.35 2.52
C THR A 125 -9.19 -6.10 1.31
N GLU A 126 -9.70 -5.36 0.34
CA GLU A 126 -10.12 -5.84 -0.98
C GLU A 126 -9.42 -5.01 -2.06
N VAL A 127 -8.98 -5.65 -3.14
CA VAL A 127 -8.34 -4.98 -4.28
C VAL A 127 -8.89 -5.50 -5.60
N VAL A 128 -9.39 -4.58 -6.42
CA VAL A 128 -9.84 -4.85 -7.79
C VAL A 128 -8.94 -4.10 -8.76
N CYS A 129 -8.47 -4.79 -9.80
CA CYS A 129 -7.79 -4.18 -10.92
C CYS A 129 -8.58 -4.35 -12.23
N GLU A 130 -8.67 -3.26 -12.98
CA GLU A 130 -9.27 -3.22 -14.31
C GLU A 130 -8.20 -2.81 -15.31
N ARG A 131 -8.12 -3.47 -16.47
CA ARG A 131 -7.18 -3.01 -17.51
C ARG A 131 -7.64 -1.64 -17.98
N GLU A 132 -6.70 -0.72 -18.14
CA GLU A 132 -7.00 0.51 -18.89
C GLU A 132 -7.37 0.05 -20.30
N ASP A 133 -8.60 0.36 -20.74
CA ASP A 133 -8.99 0.16 -22.13
C ASP A 133 -8.08 1.04 -23.00
N GLU A 134 -7.48 0.45 -24.02
CA GLU A 134 -6.73 1.21 -25.04
C GLU A 134 -7.77 2.02 -25.84
N GLU A 135 -7.96 3.30 -25.48
CA GLU A 135 -8.57 4.29 -26.38
C GLU A 135 -7.68 4.55 -27.62
#